data_AF-A0A154MQM4-F1
#
_entry.id   AF-A0A154MQM4-F1
#
_cell.length_a   1.000
_cell.length_b   1.000
_cell.length_c   1.000
_cell.angle_alpha   90.00
_cell.angle_beta   90.00
_cell.angle_gamma   90.00
#
_symmetry.space_group_name_H-M   'P 1'
#
loop_
_entity.id
_entity.type
_entity.pdbx_description
1 polymer ?
#
loop_
_entity_poly.entity_id
_entity_poly.type
_entity_poly.pdbx_seq_one_letter_code
_entity_poly.pdbx_strand_id
1 'polypeptide(L)'
;MARTLLLALAVTGLQIATTGSAAADPHGSHWAKLRMCESSGRYNINTGNGYYGAYQFDLPTWRSVGGQGRPDQATPREQDYRALYLYRMRGWQPWECAGKLGFRNDGDARSKRVPSYEDSAYMGGGGQPAPPPPPKPKPTPAPPGGPKPAWPGVVYAYGDCAAPLKQFQLRMNAYGYGFTGTGCYYDKTREAVLALQRANGIKDSGRLGPKTWDAAWNGKPPR
;
A
#
# COMPACT_ATOMS: atom_id res chain seq x y z
N MET A 1 48.95 3.06 63.37
CA MET A 1 47.62 3.66 63.59
C MET A 1 46.82 3.55 62.31
N ALA A 2 45.61 3.00 62.39
CA ALA A 2 44.73 2.74 61.26
C ALA A 2 44.10 4.03 60.70
N ARG A 3 43.80 4.05 59.40
CA ARG A 3 42.62 4.75 58.86
C ARG A 3 42.26 4.20 57.48
N THR A 4 41.22 3.37 57.49
CA THR A 4 40.45 2.89 56.35
C THR A 4 39.79 4.06 55.64
N LEU A 5 39.77 4.07 54.31
CA LEU A 5 38.82 4.85 53.51
C LEU A 5 38.35 3.98 52.34
N LEU A 6 37.13 3.47 52.48
CA LEU A 6 36.32 2.88 51.41
C LEU A 6 35.94 3.99 50.42
N LEU A 7 36.29 3.82 49.14
CA LEU A 7 35.68 4.59 48.06
C LEU A 7 34.61 3.73 47.39
N ALA A 8 33.38 4.21 47.42
CA ALA A 8 32.25 3.63 46.73
C ALA A 8 31.69 4.61 45.70
N LEU A 9 31.27 4.05 44.55
CA LEU A 9 30.31 4.58 43.54
C LEU A 9 30.83 5.71 42.62
N ALA A 10 30.43 5.82 41.35
CA ALA A 10 29.17 5.43 40.73
C ALA A 10 29.33 5.09 39.23
N VAL A 11 28.63 4.06 38.76
CA VAL A 11 28.43 3.81 37.32
C VAL A 11 27.21 4.62 36.89
N THR A 12 27.43 5.77 36.25
CA THR A 12 26.34 6.54 35.60
C THR A 12 25.93 5.83 34.32
N GLY A 13 24.80 5.13 34.35
CA GLY A 13 24.13 4.61 33.16
C GLY A 13 23.54 5.75 32.33
N LEU A 14 23.98 5.87 31.08
CA LEU A 14 23.42 6.79 30.09
C LEU A 14 22.03 6.29 29.68
N GLN A 15 20.97 6.92 30.20
CA GLN A 15 19.59 6.67 29.77
C GLN A 15 19.37 7.34 28.41
N ILE A 16 19.28 6.56 27.34
CA ILE A 16 18.87 7.04 26.03
C ILE A 16 17.35 7.24 26.09
N ALA A 17 16.91 8.48 26.25
CA ALA A 17 15.51 8.84 26.11
C ALA A 17 15.11 8.74 24.63
N THR A 18 14.41 7.68 24.25
CA THR A 18 13.73 7.60 22.95
C THR A 18 12.50 8.51 22.99
N THR A 19 12.65 9.75 22.51
CA THR A 19 11.50 10.64 22.27
C THR A 19 10.75 10.14 21.03
N GLY A 20 9.88 9.15 21.20
CA GLY A 20 8.83 8.88 20.24
C GLY A 20 7.83 10.02 20.30
N SER A 21 7.75 10.85 19.26
CA SER A 21 6.66 11.82 19.13
C SER A 21 5.34 11.06 19.15
N ALA A 22 4.55 11.23 20.21
CA ALA A 22 3.19 10.70 20.24
C ALA A 22 2.40 11.38 19.10
N ALA A 23 2.02 10.61 18.07
CA ALA A 23 1.15 11.08 17.01
C ALA A 23 -0.22 11.44 17.61
N ALA A 24 -0.73 12.63 17.32
CA ALA A 24 -2.00 13.11 17.85
C ALA A 24 -3.15 12.69 16.92
N ASP A 25 -3.22 11.40 16.58
CA ASP A 25 -4.27 10.86 15.71
C ASP A 25 -5.63 10.76 16.43
N PRO A 26 -6.74 10.60 15.68
CA PRO A 26 -8.05 10.48 16.29
C PRO A 26 -8.17 9.24 17.14
N HIS A 27 -8.93 9.33 18.22
CA HIS A 27 -9.20 8.19 19.09
C HIS A 27 -9.90 7.04 18.35
N GLY A 28 -9.60 5.79 18.73
CA GLY A 28 -10.16 4.58 18.09
C GLY A 28 -11.70 4.56 18.02
N SER A 29 -12.38 5.19 19.00
CA SER A 29 -13.84 5.31 18.99
C SER A 29 -14.39 6.18 17.84
N HIS A 30 -13.64 7.17 17.34
CA HIS A 30 -14.04 7.93 16.15
C HIS A 30 -14.01 7.04 14.91
N TRP A 31 -12.96 6.24 14.75
CA TRP A 31 -12.85 5.28 13.66
C TRP A 31 -13.93 4.21 13.69
N ALA A 32 -14.27 3.69 14.88
CA ALA A 32 -15.38 2.75 15.05
C ALA A 32 -16.73 3.35 14.65
N LYS A 33 -17.02 4.58 15.11
CA LYS A 33 -18.25 5.31 14.73
C LYS A 33 -18.30 5.62 13.24
N LEU A 34 -17.17 6.01 12.65
CA LEU A 34 -17.07 6.25 11.21
C LEU A 34 -17.43 4.98 10.43
N ARG A 35 -16.75 3.85 10.70
CA ARG A 35 -17.05 2.58 10.02
C ARG A 35 -18.49 2.13 10.22
N MET A 36 -19.06 2.35 11.41
CA MET A 36 -20.45 2.00 11.67
C MET A 36 -21.40 2.82 10.79
N CYS A 37 -21.15 4.12 10.63
CA CYS A 37 -21.95 4.97 9.75
C CYS A 37 -21.75 4.63 8.26
N GLU A 38 -20.50 4.36 7.85
CA GLU A 38 -20.15 4.11 6.44
C GLU A 38 -20.62 2.74 5.93
N SER A 39 -20.43 1.69 6.72
CA SER A 39 -20.57 0.29 6.25
C SER A 39 -21.29 -0.64 7.23
N SER A 40 -21.77 -0.11 8.36
CA SER A 40 -22.16 -0.90 9.53
C SER A 40 -21.00 -1.76 10.09
N GLY A 41 -19.76 -1.27 9.94
CA GLY A 41 -18.55 -1.94 10.43
C GLY A 41 -18.04 -3.09 9.56
N ARG A 42 -18.54 -3.25 8.33
CA ARG A 42 -18.22 -4.40 7.47
C ARG A 42 -17.04 -4.12 6.54
N TYR A 43 -15.91 -4.77 6.76
CA TYR A 43 -14.70 -4.61 5.93
C TYR A 43 -14.80 -5.22 4.54
N ASN A 44 -15.64 -6.23 4.34
CA ASN A 44 -15.81 -6.94 3.08
C ASN A 44 -17.00 -6.43 2.25
N ILE A 45 -17.57 -5.27 2.60
CA ILE A 45 -18.78 -4.79 1.92
C ILE A 45 -18.49 -4.29 0.51
N ASN A 46 -19.34 -4.71 -0.41
CA ASN A 46 -19.44 -4.17 -1.75
C ASN A 46 -20.90 -4.29 -2.20
N THR A 47 -21.62 -3.17 -2.19
CA THR A 47 -23.04 -3.10 -2.60
C THR A 47 -23.22 -2.76 -4.08
N GLY A 48 -22.13 -2.56 -4.82
CA GLY A 48 -22.17 -2.07 -6.20
C GLY A 48 -22.35 -0.56 -6.34
N ASN A 49 -22.27 0.22 -5.25
CA ASN A 49 -22.46 1.68 -5.26
C ASN A 49 -21.19 2.49 -5.62
N GLY A 50 -20.12 1.84 -6.05
CA GLY A 50 -18.84 2.48 -6.39
C GLY A 50 -17.89 2.74 -5.22
N TYR A 51 -18.31 2.38 -3.99
CA TYR A 51 -17.52 2.48 -2.77
C TYR A 51 -17.35 1.10 -2.12
N TYR A 52 -16.24 0.90 -1.43
CA TYR A 52 -15.82 -0.43 -0.98
C TYR A 52 -15.29 -0.42 0.45
N GLY A 53 -15.54 -1.52 1.15
CA GLY A 53 -14.96 -1.82 2.45
C GLY A 53 -15.46 -0.94 3.60
N ALA A 54 -14.82 -1.06 4.76
CA ALA A 54 -15.37 -0.53 6.02
C ALA A 54 -15.49 1.00 6.05
N TYR A 55 -14.64 1.68 5.27
CA TYR A 55 -14.54 3.13 5.19
C TYR A 55 -15.14 3.70 3.90
N GLN A 56 -15.82 2.86 3.11
CA GLN A 56 -16.47 3.26 1.85
C GLN A 56 -15.51 4.06 0.95
N PHE A 57 -14.32 3.52 0.68
CA PHE A 57 -13.39 4.14 -0.24
C PHE A 57 -13.89 4.03 -1.68
N ASP A 58 -13.78 5.11 -2.46
CA ASP A 58 -13.74 4.99 -3.92
C ASP A 58 -12.35 4.51 -4.39
N LEU A 59 -12.28 3.89 -5.58
CA LEU A 59 -11.02 3.33 -6.09
C LEU A 59 -9.93 4.39 -6.37
N PRO A 60 -10.21 5.55 -7.00
CA PRO A 60 -9.24 6.63 -7.11
C PRO A 60 -8.62 7.07 -5.77
N THR A 61 -9.44 7.26 -4.74
CA THR A 61 -9.01 7.69 -3.41
C THR A 61 -8.19 6.59 -2.73
N TRP A 62 -8.65 5.33 -2.80
CA TRP A 62 -7.90 4.16 -2.32
C TRP A 62 -6.49 4.10 -2.91
N ARG A 63 -6.38 4.27 -4.22
CA ARG A 63 -5.09 4.29 -4.94
C ARG A 63 -4.24 5.50 -4.58
N SER A 64 -4.86 6.65 -4.30
CA SER A 64 -4.13 7.88 -3.92
C SER A 64 -3.35 7.73 -2.61
N VAL A 65 -3.79 6.84 -1.72
CA VAL A 65 -3.09 6.46 -0.49
C VAL A 65 -2.32 5.15 -0.63
N GLY A 66 -2.10 4.69 -1.86
CA GLY A 66 -1.27 3.53 -2.23
C GLY A 66 -1.94 2.17 -2.08
N GLY A 67 -3.26 2.13 -1.88
CA GLY A 67 -4.03 0.90 -1.84
C GLY A 67 -4.02 0.17 -3.18
N GLN A 68 -3.93 -1.16 -3.14
CA GLN A 68 -3.96 -2.03 -4.32
C GLN A 68 -5.31 -2.77 -4.41
N GLY A 69 -5.71 -3.19 -5.62
CA GLY A 69 -6.97 -3.91 -5.81
C GLY A 69 -8.18 -3.08 -5.38
N ARG A 70 -9.22 -3.75 -4.86
CA ARG A 70 -10.38 -3.08 -4.25
C ARG A 70 -10.31 -3.11 -2.73
N PRO A 71 -10.76 -2.04 -2.03
CA PRO A 71 -10.78 -2.01 -0.56
C PRO A 71 -11.51 -3.19 0.09
N ASP A 72 -12.65 -3.64 -0.46
CA ASP A 72 -13.45 -4.77 0.06
C ASP A 72 -12.71 -6.12 0.06
N GLN A 73 -11.65 -6.23 -0.74
CA GLN A 73 -10.81 -7.43 -0.85
C GLN A 73 -9.54 -7.32 0.01
N ALA A 74 -9.25 -6.13 0.54
CA ALA A 74 -8.10 -5.89 1.39
C ALA A 74 -8.37 -6.33 2.83
N THR A 75 -7.32 -6.75 3.54
CA THR A 75 -7.44 -7.10 4.96
C THR A 75 -7.93 -5.89 5.78
N PRO A 76 -8.58 -6.11 6.93
CA PRO A 76 -8.98 -5.00 7.81
C PRO A 76 -7.81 -4.08 8.18
N ARG A 77 -6.65 -4.66 8.50
CA ARG A 77 -5.42 -3.91 8.82
C ARG A 77 -4.98 -3.00 7.68
N GLU A 78 -5.09 -3.46 6.43
CA GLU A 78 -4.78 -2.67 5.25
C GLU A 78 -5.78 -1.51 5.09
N GLN A 79 -7.06 -1.76 5.28
CA GLN A 79 -8.07 -0.69 5.20
C GLN A 79 -7.87 0.37 6.30
N ASP A 80 -7.57 -0.06 7.53
CA ASP A 80 -7.28 0.83 8.66
C ASP A 80 -6.04 1.70 8.40
N TYR A 81 -4.97 1.08 7.92
CA TYR A 81 -3.74 1.78 7.52
C TYR A 81 -4.01 2.86 6.47
N ARG A 82 -4.76 2.52 5.41
CA ARG A 82 -5.06 3.47 4.32
C ARG A 82 -6.02 4.56 4.77
N ALA A 83 -6.97 4.24 5.66
CA ALA A 83 -7.85 5.24 6.27
C ALA A 83 -7.06 6.23 7.12
N LEU A 84 -6.14 5.75 7.97
CA LEU A 84 -5.25 6.60 8.74
C LEU A 84 -4.40 7.50 7.83
N TYR A 85 -3.84 6.92 6.76
CA TYR A 85 -3.04 7.68 5.82
C TYR A 85 -3.87 8.76 5.11
N LEU A 86 -5.08 8.42 4.67
CA LEU A 86 -5.99 9.40 4.06
C LEU A 86 -6.34 10.54 5.03
N TYR A 87 -6.58 10.22 6.29
CA TYR A 87 -6.83 11.22 7.34
C TYR A 87 -5.61 12.13 7.55
N ARG A 88 -4.40 11.57 7.68
CA ARG A 88 -3.17 12.37 7.80
C ARG A 88 -2.90 13.22 6.55
N MET A 89 -3.48 12.88 5.41
CA MET A 89 -3.40 13.69 4.17
C MET A 89 -4.48 14.78 4.09
N ARG A 90 -5.72 14.52 4.51
CA ARG A 90 -6.88 15.37 4.18
C ARG A 90 -7.72 15.81 5.38
N GLY A 91 -7.48 15.22 6.54
CA GLY A 91 -8.37 15.25 7.70
C GLY A 91 -9.64 14.44 7.43
N TRP A 92 -10.72 14.76 8.14
CA TRP A 92 -12.02 14.09 8.00
C TRP A 92 -12.77 14.36 6.70
N GLN A 93 -12.31 15.32 5.90
CA GLN A 93 -13.02 15.84 4.73
C GLN A 93 -13.51 14.78 3.72
N PRO A 94 -12.78 13.67 3.46
CA PRO A 94 -13.22 12.63 2.52
C PRO A 94 -14.46 11.84 2.95
N TRP A 95 -14.86 11.89 4.22
CA TRP A 95 -15.95 11.08 4.76
C TRP A 95 -17.16 11.93 5.13
N GLU A 96 -18.27 11.73 4.42
CA GLU A 96 -19.54 12.41 4.72
C GLU A 96 -20.04 12.06 6.13
N CYS A 97 -19.89 10.80 6.55
CA CYS A 97 -20.26 10.36 7.90
C CYS A 97 -19.47 11.06 9.00
N ALA A 98 -18.20 11.40 8.77
CA ALA A 98 -17.42 12.17 9.75
C ALA A 98 -18.02 13.57 9.95
N GLY A 99 -18.51 14.19 8.87
CA GLY A 99 -19.26 15.45 8.93
C GLY A 99 -20.57 15.32 9.70
N LYS A 100 -21.37 14.27 9.42
CA LYS A 100 -22.62 13.97 10.15
C LYS A 100 -22.39 13.71 11.64
N LEU A 101 -21.27 13.08 11.98
CA LEU A 101 -20.87 12.78 13.36
C LEU A 101 -20.19 13.96 14.07
N GLY A 102 -19.98 15.08 13.38
CA GLY A 102 -19.40 16.29 13.96
C GLY A 102 -17.91 16.16 14.31
N PHE A 103 -17.17 15.29 13.63
CA PHE A 103 -15.74 15.12 13.90
C PHE A 103 -14.94 16.34 13.48
N ARG A 104 -13.95 16.68 14.31
CA ARG A 104 -13.01 17.78 14.08
C ARG A 104 -11.61 17.23 13.86
N ASN A 105 -10.86 17.92 13.02
CA ASN A 105 -9.46 17.62 12.78
C ASN A 105 -8.65 17.89 14.06
N ASP A 106 -7.71 17.00 14.34
CA ASP A 106 -6.64 17.19 15.32
C ASP A 106 -5.34 17.66 14.65
N GLY A 107 -4.23 17.62 15.39
CA GLY A 107 -2.92 18.05 14.92
C GLY A 107 -2.30 17.15 13.85
N ASP A 108 -2.78 15.91 13.69
CA ASP A 108 -2.25 14.97 12.70
C ASP A 108 -3.00 15.05 11.36
N ALA A 109 -4.21 15.63 11.35
CA ALA A 109 -4.90 15.95 10.12
C ALA A 109 -4.04 16.83 9.21
N ARG A 110 -3.86 16.40 7.95
CA ARG A 110 -3.06 17.10 6.94
C ARG A 110 -1.57 17.25 7.29
N SER A 111 -1.07 16.50 8.26
CA SER A 111 0.36 16.42 8.59
C SER A 111 1.21 15.81 7.47
N LYS A 112 0.58 15.06 6.54
CA LYS A 112 1.22 14.30 5.46
C LYS A 112 2.21 13.23 5.96
N ARG A 113 2.15 12.88 7.26
CA ARG A 113 2.91 11.76 7.80
C ARG A 113 2.38 10.45 7.23
N VAL A 114 3.25 9.67 6.63
CA VAL A 114 2.93 8.30 6.21
C VAL A 114 2.89 7.42 7.47
N PRO A 115 1.77 6.74 7.76
CA PRO A 115 1.71 5.86 8.93
C PRO A 115 2.56 4.61 8.77
N SER A 116 2.86 3.98 9.90
CA SER A 116 3.20 2.55 9.95
C SER A 116 1.92 1.73 10.10
N TYR A 117 2.00 0.41 9.93
CA TYR A 117 0.82 -0.43 10.23
C TYR A 117 0.56 -0.52 11.74
N GLU A 118 1.58 -0.34 12.56
CA GLU A 118 1.52 -0.28 14.01
C GLU A 118 0.74 0.97 14.45
N ASP A 119 0.92 2.10 13.74
CA ASP A 119 0.17 3.34 13.98
C ASP A 119 -1.33 3.11 13.82
N SER A 120 -1.77 2.31 12.84
CA SER A 120 -3.19 2.04 12.61
C SER A 120 -3.79 0.94 13.49
N ALA A 121 -2.99 0.22 14.27
CA ALA A 121 -3.44 -0.98 14.97
C ALA A 121 -4.55 -0.71 15.98
N TYR A 122 -4.57 0.48 16.59
CA TYR A 122 -5.59 0.89 17.56
C TYR A 122 -6.96 1.20 16.92
N MET A 123 -7.01 1.35 15.60
CA MET A 123 -8.25 1.71 14.90
C MET A 123 -9.20 0.51 14.77
N GLY A 124 -8.69 -0.71 14.71
CA GLY A 124 -9.44 -1.91 14.36
C GLY A 124 -10.54 -2.30 15.36
N GLY A 125 -11.64 -2.87 14.85
CA GLY A 125 -12.75 -3.41 15.63
C GLY A 125 -12.67 -4.94 15.71
N GLY A 126 -11.96 -5.46 16.70
CA GLY A 126 -11.99 -6.89 17.07
C GLY A 126 -11.41 -7.85 16.03
N GLY A 127 -10.10 -8.09 16.08
CA GLY A 127 -9.45 -9.19 15.35
C GLY A 127 -7.94 -9.05 15.41
N GLN A 128 -7.24 -10.09 15.86
CA GLN A 128 -5.79 -10.16 16.02
C GLN A 128 -5.00 -9.49 14.88
N PRO A 129 -3.80 -8.93 15.17
CA PRO A 129 -2.93 -8.40 14.14
C PRO A 129 -2.73 -9.45 13.04
N ALA A 130 -3.12 -9.11 11.81
CA ALA A 130 -2.66 -9.86 10.65
C ALA A 130 -1.12 -9.82 10.66
N PRO A 131 -0.45 -10.94 10.32
CA PRO A 131 1.01 -10.95 10.24
C PRO A 131 1.51 -9.78 9.38
N PRO A 132 2.71 -9.24 9.65
CA PRO A 132 3.31 -8.22 8.82
C PRO A 132 3.20 -8.62 7.34
N PRO A 133 3.02 -7.66 6.41
CA PRO A 133 3.01 -7.97 4.99
C PRO A 133 4.18 -8.92 4.70
N PRO A 134 3.97 -10.00 3.93
CA PRO A 134 5.01 -11.00 3.72
C PRO A 134 6.28 -10.27 3.28
N PRO A 135 7.46 -10.64 3.82
CA PRO A 135 8.71 -10.06 3.37
C PRO A 135 8.75 -10.13 1.85
N LYS A 136 9.27 -9.07 1.19
CA LYS A 136 9.49 -9.06 -0.26
C LYS A 136 9.90 -10.47 -0.69
N PRO A 137 9.15 -11.15 -1.59
CA PRO A 137 9.52 -12.49 -2.00
C PRO A 137 10.99 -12.47 -2.41
N LYS A 138 11.79 -13.29 -1.73
CA LYS A 138 13.15 -13.58 -2.17
C LYS A 138 13.05 -13.97 -3.65
N PRO A 139 13.91 -13.46 -4.55
CA PRO A 139 13.74 -13.67 -5.98
C PRO A 139 13.49 -15.15 -6.26
N THR A 140 12.26 -15.48 -6.68
CA THR A 140 11.99 -16.78 -7.27
C THR A 140 12.85 -16.85 -8.53
N PRO A 141 13.57 -17.96 -8.79
CA PRO A 141 14.29 -18.11 -10.05
C PRO A 141 13.36 -17.74 -11.21
N ALA A 142 13.83 -16.84 -12.08
CA ALA A 142 13.09 -16.43 -13.26
C ALA A 142 12.55 -17.68 -13.98
N PRO A 143 11.32 -17.66 -14.52
CA PRO A 143 10.93 -18.68 -15.49
C PRO A 143 12.02 -18.72 -16.58
N PRO A 144 12.46 -19.91 -17.03
CA PRO A 144 13.46 -20.01 -18.07
C PRO A 144 13.05 -19.15 -19.26
N GLY A 145 14.01 -18.43 -19.83
CA GLY A 145 13.83 -17.56 -20.99
C GLY A 145 13.37 -18.35 -22.21
N GLY A 146 12.07 -18.63 -22.28
CA GLY A 146 11.43 -19.13 -23.48
C GLY A 146 11.45 -18.06 -24.59
N PRO A 147 11.31 -18.48 -25.85
CA PRO A 147 11.32 -17.57 -27.00
C PRO A 147 10.26 -16.46 -26.84
N LYS A 148 10.60 -15.25 -27.31
CA LYS A 148 9.69 -14.10 -27.24
C LYS A 148 8.38 -14.43 -27.97
N PRO A 149 7.21 -14.31 -27.32
CA PRO A 149 5.92 -14.45 -27.99
C PRO A 149 5.67 -13.33 -29.00
N ALA A 150 4.90 -13.64 -30.06
CA ALA A 150 4.41 -12.65 -31.00
C ALA A 150 3.59 -11.56 -30.28
N TRP A 151 3.59 -10.34 -30.82
CA TRP A 151 2.76 -9.26 -30.31
C TRP A 151 1.27 -9.61 -30.46
N PRO A 152 0.43 -9.51 -29.41
CA PRO A 152 -0.99 -9.89 -29.48
C PRO A 152 -1.90 -9.00 -30.32
N GLY A 153 -1.38 -7.90 -30.90
CA GLY A 153 -2.17 -7.00 -31.75
C GLY A 153 -3.02 -5.96 -31.00
N VAL A 154 -3.04 -5.98 -29.66
CA VAL A 154 -3.90 -5.10 -28.84
C VAL A 154 -3.06 -4.29 -27.86
N VAL A 155 -3.27 -2.97 -27.83
CA VAL A 155 -2.63 -2.09 -26.82
C VAL A 155 -3.42 -2.19 -25.51
N TYR A 156 -2.77 -2.70 -24.46
CA TYR A 156 -3.41 -2.83 -23.15
C TYR A 156 -3.21 -1.58 -22.28
N ALA A 157 -4.24 -1.25 -21.51
CA ALA A 157 -4.28 -0.13 -20.58
C ALA A 157 -4.93 -0.55 -19.25
N TYR A 158 -4.97 0.39 -18.31
CA TYR A 158 -5.52 0.15 -16.97
C TYR A 158 -6.94 -0.40 -17.02
N GLY A 159 -7.19 -1.52 -16.34
CA GLY A 159 -8.49 -2.19 -16.30
C GLY A 159 -8.60 -3.40 -17.21
N ASP A 160 -7.75 -3.53 -18.23
CA ASP A 160 -7.81 -4.66 -19.16
C ASP A 160 -7.39 -5.97 -18.48
N CYS A 161 -8.07 -7.06 -18.79
CA CYS A 161 -7.66 -8.41 -18.39
C CYS A 161 -7.57 -9.32 -19.62
N ALA A 162 -6.41 -9.97 -19.82
CA ALA A 162 -6.18 -10.85 -20.96
C ALA A 162 -5.06 -11.86 -20.69
N ALA A 163 -5.09 -13.02 -21.36
CA ALA A 163 -4.03 -14.02 -21.24
C ALA A 163 -2.63 -13.47 -21.58
N PRO A 164 -2.43 -12.61 -22.59
CA PRO A 164 -1.11 -12.03 -22.85
C PRO A 164 -0.60 -11.12 -21.74
N LEU A 165 -1.47 -10.48 -20.96
CA LEU A 165 -1.05 -9.69 -19.80
C LEU A 165 -0.48 -10.58 -18.70
N LYS A 166 -1.02 -11.78 -18.50
CA LYS A 166 -0.45 -12.76 -17.57
C LYS A 166 0.95 -13.14 -18.01
N GLN A 167 1.16 -13.32 -19.31
CA GLN A 167 2.47 -13.63 -19.87
C GLN A 167 3.47 -12.50 -19.66
N PHE A 168 3.08 -11.25 -19.96
CA PHE A 168 3.91 -10.07 -19.69
C PHE A 168 4.28 -9.97 -18.21
N GLN A 169 3.29 -10.12 -17.31
CA GLN A 169 3.51 -10.08 -15.87
C GLN A 169 4.53 -11.13 -15.40
N LEU A 170 4.34 -12.39 -15.81
CA LEU A 170 5.27 -13.45 -15.46
C LEU A 170 6.67 -13.20 -16.06
N ARG A 171 6.77 -12.60 -17.25
CA ARG A 171 8.05 -12.19 -17.84
C ARG A 171 8.75 -11.14 -16.99
N MET A 172 8.03 -10.14 -16.48
CA MET A 172 8.61 -9.08 -15.64
C MET A 172 9.21 -9.61 -14.33
N ASN A 173 8.93 -10.86 -13.92
CA ASN A 173 9.60 -11.48 -12.78
C ASN A 173 11.10 -11.69 -12.99
N ALA A 174 11.55 -11.80 -14.24
CA ALA A 174 12.97 -11.80 -14.56
C ALA A 174 13.67 -10.48 -14.19
N TYR A 175 12.89 -9.40 -14.02
CA TYR A 175 13.36 -8.10 -13.54
C TYR A 175 12.98 -7.84 -12.07
N GLY A 176 12.58 -8.87 -11.32
CA GLY A 176 12.35 -8.77 -9.87
C GLY A 176 10.96 -8.29 -9.45
N TYR A 177 9.99 -8.18 -10.36
CA TYR A 177 8.67 -7.64 -10.01
C TYR A 177 7.79 -8.59 -9.18
N GLY A 178 7.99 -9.90 -9.21
CA GLY A 178 7.25 -10.85 -8.36
C GLY A 178 5.73 -10.86 -8.59
N PHE A 179 5.29 -10.86 -9.84
CA PHE A 179 3.91 -11.10 -10.25
C PHE A 179 3.51 -12.57 -10.11
N THR A 180 2.27 -12.79 -9.72
CA THR A 180 1.59 -14.10 -9.76
C THR A 180 0.97 -14.41 -11.13
N GLY A 181 0.90 -13.43 -12.03
CA GLY A 181 0.30 -13.58 -13.36
C GLY A 181 -1.23 -13.56 -13.33
N THR A 182 -1.82 -12.50 -12.76
CA THR A 182 -3.28 -12.34 -12.68
C THR A 182 -3.94 -12.16 -14.05
N GLY A 183 -3.19 -11.70 -15.04
CA GLY A 183 -3.72 -11.35 -16.35
C GLY A 183 -4.38 -9.98 -16.42
N CYS A 184 -4.39 -9.21 -15.34
CA CYS A 184 -5.05 -7.90 -15.31
C CYS A 184 -4.07 -6.72 -15.19
N TYR A 185 -4.33 -5.69 -15.98
CA TYR A 185 -3.54 -4.47 -16.05
C TYR A 185 -3.96 -3.49 -14.95
N TYR A 186 -3.35 -3.64 -13.79
CA TYR A 186 -3.50 -2.71 -12.68
C TYR A 186 -2.18 -2.03 -12.34
N ASP A 187 -2.07 -1.42 -11.16
CA ASP A 187 -0.98 -0.51 -10.81
C ASP A 187 0.39 -1.16 -10.92
N LYS A 188 0.56 -2.38 -10.42
CA LYS A 188 1.83 -3.12 -10.52
C LYS A 188 2.25 -3.37 -11.98
N THR A 189 1.29 -3.73 -12.84
CA THR A 189 1.53 -3.92 -14.28
C THR A 189 1.88 -2.59 -14.95
N ARG A 190 1.15 -1.52 -14.62
CA ARG A 190 1.39 -0.15 -15.14
C ARG A 190 2.75 0.39 -14.73
N GLU A 191 3.16 0.17 -13.48
CA GLU A 191 4.47 0.53 -12.95
C GLU A 191 5.57 -0.18 -13.73
N ALA A 192 5.46 -1.50 -13.90
CA ALA A 192 6.39 -2.30 -14.68
C ALA A 192 6.49 -1.82 -16.14
N VAL A 193 5.35 -1.46 -16.75
CA VAL A 193 5.29 -0.88 -18.10
C VAL A 193 5.99 0.47 -18.18
N LEU A 194 5.70 1.39 -17.25
CA LEU A 194 6.32 2.72 -17.23
C LEU A 194 7.83 2.63 -17.01
N ALA A 195 8.27 1.79 -16.07
CA ALA A 195 9.69 1.59 -15.80
C ALA A 195 10.42 1.02 -17.02
N LEU A 196 9.80 0.06 -17.71
CA LEU A 196 10.33 -0.53 -18.93
C LEU A 196 10.36 0.48 -20.09
N GLN A 197 9.35 1.34 -20.20
CA GLN A 197 9.31 2.41 -21.20
C GLN A 197 10.48 3.39 -21.02
N ARG A 198 10.70 3.87 -19.79
CA ARG A 198 11.81 4.76 -19.43
C ARG A 198 13.16 4.16 -19.74
N ALA A 199 13.38 2.92 -19.32
CA ALA A 199 14.66 2.22 -19.52
C ALA A 199 15.02 2.01 -21.00
N ASN A 200 14.01 2.02 -21.88
CA ASN A 200 14.15 1.72 -23.30
C ASN A 200 13.88 2.92 -24.21
N GLY A 201 13.75 4.14 -23.67
CA GLY A 201 13.50 5.35 -24.45
C GLY A 201 12.15 5.33 -25.19
N ILE A 202 11.18 4.57 -24.70
CA ILE A 202 9.81 4.55 -25.22
C ILE A 202 9.03 5.65 -24.50
N LYS A 203 8.12 6.34 -25.21
CA LYS A 203 7.22 7.33 -24.58
C LYS A 203 6.49 6.72 -23.39
N ASP A 204 6.58 7.38 -22.23
CA ASP A 204 5.95 7.04 -20.95
C ASP A 204 4.41 7.16 -20.96
N SER A 205 3.77 6.42 -21.86
CA SER A 205 2.32 6.40 -21.99
C SER A 205 1.64 5.59 -20.88
N GLY A 206 2.37 4.69 -20.23
CA GLY A 206 1.80 3.75 -19.27
C GLY A 206 0.83 2.75 -19.89
N ARG A 207 0.83 2.60 -21.23
CA ARG A 207 0.09 1.59 -21.99
C ARG A 207 1.06 0.53 -22.53
N LEU A 208 0.71 -0.74 -22.45
CA LEU A 208 1.51 -1.83 -23.02
C LEU A 208 1.16 -1.96 -24.50
N GLY A 209 2.00 -1.35 -25.34
CA GLY A 209 1.96 -1.48 -26.79
C GLY A 209 3.10 -2.36 -27.33
N PRO A 210 3.20 -2.49 -28.68
CA PRO A 210 4.14 -3.42 -29.32
C PRO A 210 5.61 -3.15 -28.95
N LYS A 211 6.02 -1.88 -28.85
CA LYS A 211 7.39 -1.50 -28.45
C LYS A 211 7.70 -1.92 -27.02
N THR A 212 6.76 -1.70 -26.10
CA THR A 212 6.92 -2.08 -24.69
C THR A 212 6.90 -3.60 -24.51
N TRP A 213 6.10 -4.31 -25.30
CA TRP A 213 6.13 -5.77 -25.35
C TRP A 213 7.48 -6.28 -25.80
N ASP A 214 8.03 -5.76 -26.90
CA ASP A 214 9.36 -6.15 -27.38
C ASP A 214 10.45 -5.89 -26.34
N ALA A 215 10.42 -4.72 -25.70
CA ALA A 215 11.36 -4.35 -24.65
C ALA A 215 11.34 -5.32 -23.45
N ALA A 216 10.21 -5.97 -23.16
CA ALA A 216 10.13 -6.90 -22.04
C ALA A 216 11.01 -8.15 -22.24
N TRP A 217 11.31 -8.52 -23.48
CA TRP A 217 12.20 -9.64 -23.80
C TRP A 217 13.58 -9.20 -24.30
N ASN A 218 13.62 -8.20 -25.18
CA ASN A 218 14.84 -7.81 -25.91
C ASN A 218 15.44 -6.49 -25.43
N GLY A 219 14.75 -5.78 -24.53
CA GLY A 219 15.13 -4.45 -24.08
C GLY A 219 16.09 -4.43 -22.90
N LYS A 220 16.48 -3.21 -22.52
CA LYS A 220 17.20 -2.93 -21.28
C LYS A 220 16.30 -3.21 -20.06
N PRO A 221 16.81 -3.88 -19.03
CA PRO A 221 16.10 -4.05 -17.78
C PRO A 221 15.72 -2.69 -17.13
N PRO A 222 14.51 -2.54 -16.56
CA PRO A 222 14.18 -1.40 -15.72
C PRO A 222 15.04 -1.42 -14.44
N ARG A 223 15.58 -0.26 -14.04
CA ARG A 223 16.33 -0.08 -12.78
C ARG A 223 15.41 0.27 -11.62
#